data_AF-A0A6P8JM34-F1
#
_entry.id   AF-A0A6P8JM34-F1
#
_cell.length_a   1.000
_cell.length_b   1.000
_cell.length_c   1.000
_cell.angle_alpha   90.00
_cell.angle_beta   90.00
_cell.angle_gamma   90.00
#
_symmetry.space_group_name_H-M   'P 1'
#
loop_
_entity.id
_entity.type
_entity.pdbx_description
1 polymer ?
#
loop_
_entity_poly.entity_id
_entity_poly.type
_entity_poly.pdbx_seq_one_letter_code
_entity_poly.pdbx_strand_id
1 'polypeptide(L)'
;MKAQTMAKVLSAVVLVVMVGHVAANTAISCHTCEGANCQRVQLSKTQTCVDSLDYCVTIYDEAKVLFKGCSLEIPKDLRSKCNDNRSCHKCNTKECNNVGSAKYACIQCDSSKDSNCASNAAALEAARCSAPTAPNSYCYVKSSGGSIVRGCSTTETDQQSCLNDANCLLCSPGDIRNCNAANIVESSNVGNRFIRFLR
;
A
#
# COMPACT_ATOMS: atom_id res chain seq x y z
N MET A 1 72.98 49.61 -22.06
CA MET A 1 72.68 48.93 -20.78
C MET A 1 71.23 48.44 -20.84
N LYS A 2 71.05 47.12 -20.61
CA LYS A 2 69.83 46.36 -20.29
C LYS A 2 68.65 46.39 -21.28
N ALA A 3 68.62 45.33 -22.10
CA ALA A 3 67.42 44.79 -22.75
C ALA A 3 66.42 44.27 -21.70
N GLN A 4 65.13 44.56 -21.87
CA GLN A 4 64.05 44.00 -21.06
C GLN A 4 63.30 42.95 -21.87
N THR A 5 63.32 41.74 -21.34
CA THR A 5 62.81 40.51 -21.92
C THR A 5 61.28 40.45 -21.80
N MET A 6 60.59 40.31 -22.92
CA MET A 6 59.16 40.04 -22.98
C MET A 6 58.92 38.57 -22.61
N ALA A 7 58.48 38.30 -21.38
CA ALA A 7 58.03 36.96 -20.97
C ALA A 7 56.61 36.73 -21.52
N LYS A 8 56.48 35.83 -22.51
CA LYS A 8 55.19 35.39 -23.04
C LYS A 8 54.49 34.52 -21.99
N VAL A 9 53.42 35.04 -21.40
CA VAL A 9 52.50 34.24 -20.57
C VAL A 9 51.67 33.37 -21.52
N LEU A 10 52.04 32.09 -21.67
CA LEU A 10 51.16 31.10 -22.30
C LEU A 10 50.01 30.82 -21.33
N SER A 11 48.86 31.45 -21.58
CA SER A 11 47.62 31.12 -20.90
C SER A 11 47.11 29.79 -21.45
N ALA A 12 47.35 28.69 -20.73
CA ALA A 12 46.73 27.41 -21.03
C ALA A 12 45.25 27.48 -20.63
N VAL A 13 44.38 27.68 -21.61
CA VAL A 13 42.93 27.59 -21.41
C VAL A 13 42.58 26.11 -21.20
N VAL A 14 42.47 25.71 -19.93
CA VAL A 14 41.95 24.39 -19.56
C VAL A 14 40.43 24.42 -19.80
N LEU A 15 39.99 23.81 -20.89
CA LEU A 15 38.57 23.57 -21.15
C LEU A 15 38.08 22.51 -20.15
N VAL A 16 37.52 22.96 -19.03
CA VAL A 16 36.83 22.07 -18.10
C VAL A 16 35.51 21.66 -18.74
N VAL A 17 35.48 20.51 -19.39
CA VAL A 17 34.25 19.89 -19.86
C VAL A 17 33.47 19.44 -18.62
N MET A 18 32.46 20.21 -18.25
CA MET A 18 31.47 19.80 -17.26
C MET A 18 30.70 18.62 -17.82
N VAL A 19 31.14 17.40 -17.53
CA VAL A 19 30.34 16.20 -17.77
C VAL A 19 29.19 16.25 -16.77
N GLY A 20 28.10 16.89 -17.16
CA GLY A 20 26.83 16.81 -16.45
C GLY A 20 26.45 15.34 -16.37
N HIS A 21 26.30 14.82 -15.16
CA HIS A 21 25.75 13.50 -14.95
C HIS A 21 24.28 13.58 -15.35
N VAL A 22 23.97 13.22 -16.60
CA VAL A 22 22.59 12.96 -16.99
C VAL A 22 22.21 11.71 -16.24
N ALA A 23 21.50 11.87 -15.11
CA ALA A 23 20.87 10.75 -14.44
C ALA A 23 19.90 10.15 -15.45
N ALA A 24 20.28 9.01 -16.05
CA ALA A 24 19.39 8.29 -16.93
C ALA A 24 18.12 7.96 -16.13
N ASN A 25 16.97 8.38 -16.65
CA ASN A 25 15.69 8.08 -16.02
C ASN A 25 15.46 6.58 -16.22
N THR A 26 15.79 5.78 -15.21
CA THR A 26 15.70 4.32 -15.29
C THR A 26 14.26 3.88 -15.16
N ALA A 27 13.83 2.97 -16.04
CA ALA A 27 12.49 2.38 -15.97
C ALA A 27 12.27 1.69 -14.61
N ILE A 28 11.10 1.94 -14.01
CA ILE A 28 10.77 1.41 -12.68
C ILE A 28 10.25 -0.02 -12.77
N SER A 29 10.37 -0.76 -11.66
CA SER A 29 9.71 -2.07 -11.49
C SER A 29 8.42 -1.90 -10.71
N CYS A 30 7.35 -2.57 -11.13
CA CYS A 30 6.03 -2.55 -10.51
C CYS A 30 5.53 -3.97 -10.23
N HIS A 31 4.69 -4.14 -9.21
CA HIS A 31 3.91 -5.37 -9.07
C HIS A 31 2.93 -5.51 -10.24
N THR A 32 2.66 -6.74 -10.66
CA THR A 32 1.80 -7.05 -11.81
C THR A 32 0.80 -8.16 -11.51
N CYS A 33 -0.46 -7.93 -11.88
CA CYS A 33 -1.53 -8.91 -11.89
C CYS A 33 -2.75 -8.36 -12.65
N GLU A 34 -3.61 -9.25 -13.16
CA GLU A 34 -4.86 -8.88 -13.80
C GLU A 34 -5.99 -9.86 -13.45
N GLY A 35 -7.17 -9.32 -13.18
CA GLY A 35 -8.39 -10.07 -12.89
C GLY A 35 -8.21 -11.03 -11.72
N ALA A 36 -8.66 -12.28 -11.90
CA ALA A 36 -8.60 -13.33 -10.88
C ALA A 36 -7.17 -13.65 -10.39
N ASN A 37 -6.13 -13.28 -11.15
CA ASN A 37 -4.75 -13.51 -10.72
C ASN A 37 -4.33 -12.59 -9.58
N CYS A 38 -4.97 -11.43 -9.41
CA CYS A 38 -4.71 -10.54 -8.28
C CYS A 38 -5.14 -11.15 -6.94
N GLN A 39 -6.01 -12.17 -6.96
CA GLN A 39 -6.44 -12.88 -5.76
C GLN A 39 -5.56 -14.10 -5.41
N ARG A 40 -4.52 -14.38 -6.21
CA ARG A 40 -3.66 -15.55 -6.00
C ARG A 40 -2.45 -15.18 -5.14
N VAL A 41 -2.42 -15.66 -3.90
CA VAL A 41 -1.36 -15.41 -2.91
C VAL A 41 0.05 -15.75 -3.42
N GLN A 42 0.18 -16.76 -4.28
CA GLN A 42 1.48 -17.23 -4.77
C GLN A 42 2.03 -16.46 -5.99
N LEU A 43 1.36 -15.41 -6.45
CA LEU A 43 1.71 -14.69 -7.69
C LEU A 43 2.07 -13.23 -7.43
N SER A 44 2.86 -12.93 -6.39
CA SER A 44 3.51 -11.61 -6.29
C SER A 44 4.58 -11.48 -7.37
N LYS A 45 4.13 -11.22 -8.59
CA LYS A 45 4.97 -10.97 -9.75
C LYS A 45 5.31 -9.49 -9.83
N THR A 46 6.49 -9.20 -10.35
CA THR A 46 6.93 -7.86 -10.71
C THR A 46 7.34 -7.82 -12.17
N GLN A 47 7.29 -6.64 -12.77
CA GLN A 47 7.76 -6.39 -14.13
C GLN A 47 8.45 -5.03 -14.18
N THR A 48 9.49 -4.92 -15.00
CA THR A 48 10.09 -3.62 -15.34
C THR A 48 9.22 -2.97 -16.41
N CYS A 49 8.87 -1.70 -16.20
CA CYS A 49 8.13 -0.93 -17.19
C CYS A 49 8.95 -0.67 -18.45
N VAL A 50 8.27 -0.46 -19.57
CA VAL A 50 8.93 -0.26 -20.87
C VAL A 50 9.47 1.16 -20.99
N ASP A 51 8.71 2.15 -20.51
CA ASP A 51 9.06 3.56 -20.60
C ASP A 51 9.60 4.10 -19.27
N SER A 52 10.57 5.02 -19.34
CA SER A 52 11.07 5.73 -18.16
C SER A 52 10.06 6.71 -17.53
N LEU A 53 9.01 7.07 -18.28
CA LEU A 53 7.90 7.90 -17.85
C LEU A 53 6.72 7.07 -17.33
N ASP A 54 6.78 5.74 -17.42
CA ASP A 54 5.77 4.89 -16.80
C ASP A 54 5.79 5.03 -15.28
N TYR A 55 4.60 4.92 -14.69
CA TYR A 55 4.41 4.84 -13.25
C TYR A 55 3.63 3.57 -12.88
N CYS A 56 3.79 3.11 -11.64
CA CYS A 56 3.07 1.95 -11.16
C CYS A 56 1.62 2.31 -10.84
N VAL A 57 0.72 1.38 -11.14
CA VAL A 57 -0.71 1.53 -10.96
C VAL A 57 -1.29 0.35 -10.18
N THR A 58 -2.29 0.62 -9.36
CA THR A 58 -3.24 -0.39 -8.87
C THR A 58 -4.65 0.10 -9.07
N ILE A 59 -5.51 -0.72 -9.67
CA ILE A 59 -6.91 -0.42 -9.92
C ILE A 59 -7.77 -1.32 -9.05
N TYR A 60 -8.81 -0.73 -8.46
CA TYR A 60 -9.70 -1.39 -7.53
C TYR A 60 -11.15 -1.43 -8.05
N ASP A 61 -11.86 -2.41 -7.56
CA ASP A 61 -13.31 -2.38 -7.43
C ASP A 61 -13.60 -2.51 -5.95
N GLU A 62 -14.00 -1.41 -5.30
CA GLU A 62 -14.07 -1.36 -3.85
C GLU A 62 -12.72 -1.74 -3.19
N ALA A 63 -12.67 -2.82 -2.41
CA ALA A 63 -11.44 -3.36 -1.83
C ALA A 63 -10.67 -4.23 -2.84
N LYS A 64 -11.39 -4.87 -3.77
CA LYS A 64 -10.87 -5.89 -4.66
C LYS A 64 -9.87 -5.28 -5.62
N VAL A 65 -8.69 -5.88 -5.73
CA VAL A 65 -7.72 -5.51 -6.75
C VAL A 65 -8.13 -6.12 -8.09
N LEU A 66 -8.28 -5.28 -9.11
CA LEU A 66 -8.55 -5.68 -10.48
C LEU A 66 -7.27 -5.77 -11.32
N PHE A 67 -6.33 -4.86 -11.08
CA PHE A 67 -5.11 -4.74 -11.87
C PHE A 67 -3.97 -4.16 -11.04
N LYS A 68 -2.76 -4.65 -11.26
CA LYS A 68 -1.48 -4.04 -10.90
C LYS A 68 -0.59 -4.05 -12.14
N GLY A 69 0.15 -2.97 -12.38
CA GLY A 69 1.11 -2.94 -13.48
C GLY A 69 1.62 -1.54 -13.79
N CYS A 70 2.28 -1.41 -14.93
CA CYS A 70 2.77 -0.14 -15.47
C CYS A 70 1.63 0.66 -16.13
N SER A 71 1.75 1.99 -16.17
CA SER A 71 0.68 2.87 -16.66
C SER A 71 0.30 2.68 -18.13
N LEU A 72 1.25 2.36 -19.00
CA LEU A 72 0.98 2.10 -20.41
C LEU A 72 0.25 0.76 -20.66
N GLU A 73 0.34 -0.17 -19.71
CA GLU A 73 -0.21 -1.53 -19.82
C GLU A 73 -1.64 -1.65 -19.25
N ILE A 74 -2.23 -0.56 -18.74
CA ILE A 74 -3.59 -0.59 -18.21
C ILE A 74 -4.57 -1.02 -19.30
N PRO A 75 -5.36 -2.11 -19.07
CA PRO A 75 -6.41 -2.56 -19.98
C PRO A 75 -7.41 -1.45 -20.30
N LYS A 76 -7.86 -1.36 -21.56
CA LYS A 76 -8.67 -0.24 -22.06
C LYS A 76 -9.95 -0.01 -21.25
N ASP A 77 -10.60 -1.08 -20.84
CA ASP A 77 -11.81 -1.11 -20.02
C ASP A 77 -11.59 -0.63 -18.57
N LEU A 78 -10.35 -0.75 -18.05
CA LEU A 78 -10.00 -0.31 -16.70
C LEU A 78 -9.45 1.13 -16.64
N ARG A 79 -9.01 1.71 -17.78
CA ARG A 79 -8.39 3.05 -17.81
C ARG A 79 -9.26 4.14 -17.19
N SER A 80 -10.57 4.10 -17.40
CA SER A 80 -11.51 5.11 -16.87
C SER A 80 -11.60 5.09 -15.34
N LYS A 81 -11.34 3.96 -14.67
CA LYS A 81 -11.28 3.88 -13.20
C LYS A 81 -10.16 4.75 -12.62
N CYS A 82 -9.12 5.06 -13.40
CA CYS A 82 -8.05 5.96 -13.00
C CYS A 82 -8.35 7.46 -13.12
N ASN A 83 -9.60 7.82 -13.47
CA ASN A 83 -10.14 9.16 -13.30
C ASN A 83 -10.63 9.41 -11.87
N ASP A 84 -10.88 8.34 -11.09
CA ASP A 84 -11.24 8.41 -9.67
C ASP A 84 -10.04 7.95 -8.81
N ASN A 85 -9.54 8.87 -7.98
CA ASN A 85 -8.43 8.61 -7.07
C ASN A 85 -8.74 7.56 -5.99
N ARG A 86 -10.02 7.20 -5.78
CA ARG A 86 -10.43 6.13 -4.85
C ARG A 86 -10.36 4.75 -5.49
N SER A 87 -10.54 4.68 -6.80
CA SER A 87 -10.55 3.45 -7.60
C SER A 87 -9.20 3.15 -8.25
N CYS A 88 -8.22 4.06 -8.14
CA CYS A 88 -6.91 3.90 -8.72
C CYS A 88 -5.82 4.56 -7.88
N HIS A 89 -4.73 3.84 -7.66
CA HIS A 89 -3.52 4.36 -7.06
C HIS A 89 -2.40 4.46 -8.09
N LYS A 90 -1.69 5.59 -8.10
CA LYS A 90 -0.57 5.88 -8.99
C LYS A 90 0.64 6.25 -8.14
N CYS A 91 1.82 5.69 -8.44
CA CYS A 91 3.05 5.97 -7.70
C CYS A 91 4.29 5.70 -8.57
N ASN A 92 5.41 6.35 -8.27
CA ASN A 92 6.60 6.41 -9.13
C ASN A 92 7.89 5.93 -8.43
N THR A 93 7.76 5.06 -7.42
CA THR A 93 8.90 4.39 -6.78
C THR A 93 8.84 2.89 -7.02
N LYS A 94 9.96 2.19 -6.84
CA LYS A 94 10.05 0.75 -7.09
C LYS A 94 8.99 0.00 -6.27
N GLU A 95 8.19 -0.83 -6.93
CA GLU A 95 7.25 -1.78 -6.31
C GLU A 95 6.22 -1.12 -5.37
N CYS A 96 5.94 0.17 -5.57
CA CYS A 96 5.09 0.96 -4.68
C CYS A 96 3.59 0.61 -4.75
N ASN A 97 3.17 -0.11 -5.79
CA ASN A 97 1.77 -0.42 -6.07
C ASN A 97 1.27 -1.68 -5.35
N ASN A 98 1.84 -2.03 -4.19
CA ASN A 98 1.32 -3.11 -3.34
C ASN A 98 0.43 -2.61 -2.18
N VAL A 99 -0.47 -1.68 -2.50
CA VAL A 99 -1.39 -1.07 -1.52
C VAL A 99 -2.84 -1.44 -1.82
N GLY A 100 -3.70 -1.48 -0.80
CA GLY A 100 -5.16 -1.67 -0.93
C GLY A 100 -5.85 -0.35 -1.30
N SER A 101 -7.17 -0.31 -1.47
CA SER A 101 -7.86 0.97 -1.70
C SER A 101 -7.76 1.89 -0.48
N ALA A 102 -7.62 3.21 -0.69
CA ALA A 102 -7.55 4.19 0.41
C ALA A 102 -8.83 4.23 1.26
N LYS A 103 -9.97 3.79 0.71
CA LYS A 103 -11.24 3.67 1.45
C LYS A 103 -11.19 2.54 2.49
N TYR A 104 -10.39 1.51 2.26
CA TYR A 104 -10.28 0.32 3.09
C TYR A 104 -9.04 0.41 3.98
N ALA A 105 -9.01 1.46 4.82
CA ALA A 105 -8.00 1.68 5.83
C ALA A 105 -8.50 1.20 7.21
N CYS A 106 -7.58 0.72 8.04
CA CYS A 106 -7.88 0.15 9.36
C CYS A 106 -6.97 0.77 10.42
N ILE A 107 -7.44 0.81 11.67
CA ILE A 107 -6.53 1.04 12.79
C ILE A 107 -5.57 -0.15 12.86
N GLN A 108 -4.27 0.14 12.92
CA GLN A 108 -3.21 -0.86 12.96
C GLN A 108 -2.33 -0.60 14.18
N CYS A 109 -2.47 -1.41 15.22
CA CYS A 109 -1.77 -1.19 16.49
C CYS A 109 -1.66 -2.48 17.32
N ASP A 110 -0.79 -2.42 18.33
CA ASP A 110 -0.55 -3.47 19.31
C ASP A 110 -0.49 -2.83 20.71
N SER A 111 -1.33 -3.29 21.64
CA SER A 111 -1.42 -2.72 22.99
C SER A 111 -0.16 -2.91 23.83
N SER A 112 0.73 -3.83 23.45
CA SER A 112 2.05 -3.96 24.09
C SER A 112 3.00 -2.79 23.75
N LYS A 113 2.70 -2.05 22.67
CA LYS A 113 3.51 -0.91 22.18
C LYS A 113 2.81 0.42 22.39
N ASP A 114 1.49 0.45 22.26
CA ASP A 114 0.67 1.65 22.46
C ASP A 114 -0.59 1.30 23.26
N SER A 115 -0.65 1.79 24.50
CA SER A 115 -1.79 1.57 25.40
C SER A 115 -3.13 2.07 24.83
N ASN A 116 -3.13 3.05 23.91
CA ASN A 116 -4.35 3.52 23.25
C ASN A 116 -4.98 2.43 22.37
N CYS A 117 -4.19 1.46 21.89
CA CYS A 117 -4.72 0.36 21.08
C CYS A 117 -5.81 -0.43 21.81
N ALA A 118 -5.66 -0.62 23.12
CA ALA A 118 -6.67 -1.24 23.97
C ALA A 118 -7.65 -0.21 24.54
N SER A 119 -7.14 0.92 25.05
CA SER A 119 -7.92 1.83 25.90
C SER A 119 -8.67 2.94 25.15
N ASN A 120 -8.18 3.38 23.98
CA ASN A 120 -8.72 4.52 23.26
C ASN A 120 -8.46 4.43 21.73
N ALA A 121 -8.81 3.28 21.14
CA ALA A 121 -8.50 3.00 19.73
C ALA A 121 -9.16 4.00 18.76
N ALA A 122 -10.29 4.62 19.15
CA ALA A 122 -10.97 5.61 18.32
C ALA A 122 -10.16 6.90 18.10
N ALA A 123 -9.17 7.19 18.95
CA ALA A 123 -8.26 8.31 18.77
C ALA A 123 -7.08 7.99 17.84
N LEU A 124 -6.92 6.73 17.41
CA LEU A 124 -5.87 6.32 16.50
C LEU A 124 -6.32 6.51 15.05
N GLU A 125 -5.41 7.01 14.23
CA GLU A 125 -5.64 7.16 12.80
C GLU A 125 -5.56 5.81 12.09
N ALA A 126 -6.47 5.58 11.15
CA ALA A 126 -6.45 4.39 10.32
C ALA A 126 -5.36 4.52 9.24
N ALA A 127 -4.56 3.46 9.11
CA ALA A 127 -3.57 3.33 8.07
C ALA A 127 -4.11 2.46 6.92
N ARG A 128 -3.72 2.81 5.69
CA ARG A 128 -4.09 2.07 4.49
C ARG A 128 -3.57 0.63 4.57
N CYS A 129 -4.41 -0.33 4.20
CA CYS A 129 -4.02 -1.73 4.17
C CYS A 129 -3.10 -2.03 2.97
N SER A 130 -2.38 -3.15 3.05
CA SER A 130 -1.75 -3.76 1.88
C SER A 130 -2.80 -4.22 0.87
N ALA A 131 -2.37 -4.46 -0.36
CA ALA A 131 -3.27 -4.94 -1.40
C ALA A 131 -3.88 -6.30 -1.01
N PRO A 132 -5.22 -6.45 -1.00
CA PRO A 132 -5.82 -7.73 -0.69
C PRO A 132 -5.64 -8.73 -1.83
N THR A 133 -5.38 -9.98 -1.44
CA THR A 133 -5.48 -11.15 -2.29
C THR A 133 -6.81 -11.88 -2.09
N ALA A 134 -7.56 -11.55 -1.04
CA ALA A 134 -8.98 -11.90 -0.98
C ALA A 134 -9.82 -10.94 -1.85
N PRO A 135 -11.07 -11.32 -2.21
CA PRO A 135 -12.02 -10.39 -2.84
C PRO A 135 -12.32 -9.15 -1.99
N ASN A 136 -12.21 -9.27 -0.66
CA ASN A 136 -12.49 -8.21 0.30
C ASN A 136 -11.27 -7.88 1.16
N SER A 137 -11.23 -6.67 1.71
CA SER A 137 -10.31 -6.27 2.77
C SER A 137 -11.12 -5.93 4.01
N TYR A 138 -10.86 -6.63 5.11
CA TYR A 138 -11.50 -6.37 6.40
C TYR A 138 -10.53 -5.74 7.38
N CYS A 139 -11.06 -5.00 8.34
CA CYS A 139 -10.33 -4.69 9.55
C CYS A 139 -10.62 -5.74 10.61
N TYR A 140 -9.62 -6.04 11.43
CA TYR A 140 -9.80 -6.90 12.59
C TYR A 140 -9.42 -6.16 13.88
N VAL A 141 -10.02 -6.63 14.97
CA VAL A 141 -9.51 -6.49 16.34
C VAL A 141 -9.47 -7.88 16.94
N LYS A 142 -8.41 -8.20 17.67
CA LYS A 142 -8.19 -9.51 18.30
C LYS A 142 -7.58 -9.35 19.68
N SER A 143 -8.06 -10.14 20.65
CA SER A 143 -7.32 -10.38 21.89
C SER A 143 -6.45 -11.63 21.76
N SER A 144 -5.17 -11.51 22.11
CA SER A 144 -4.20 -12.60 22.04
C SER A 144 -3.19 -12.47 23.17
N GLY A 145 -3.19 -13.41 24.11
CA GLY A 145 -2.22 -13.46 25.21
C GLY A 145 -2.25 -12.22 26.11
N GLY A 146 -3.44 -11.65 26.36
CA GLY A 146 -3.63 -10.46 27.19
C GLY A 146 -3.35 -9.12 26.47
N SER A 147 -3.01 -9.15 25.19
CA SER A 147 -2.83 -7.94 24.36
C SER A 147 -3.93 -7.83 23.30
N ILE A 148 -4.33 -6.59 23.01
CA ILE A 148 -5.23 -6.25 21.92
C ILE A 148 -4.40 -5.85 20.70
N VAL A 149 -4.67 -6.53 19.58
CA VAL A 149 -4.07 -6.25 18.28
C VAL A 149 -5.16 -5.86 17.30
N ARG A 150 -4.95 -4.77 16.56
CA ARG A 150 -5.85 -4.30 15.51
C ARG A 150 -5.09 -4.25 14.20
N GLY A 151 -5.74 -4.61 13.10
CA GLY A 151 -5.07 -4.62 11.82
C GLY A 151 -5.97 -4.85 10.62
N CYS A 152 -5.34 -5.12 9.48
CA CYS A 152 -5.99 -5.47 8.22
C CYS A 152 -5.98 -6.98 8.02
N SER A 153 -7.08 -7.54 7.52
CA SER A 153 -7.19 -8.92 7.06
C SER A 153 -7.40 -8.92 5.55
N THR A 154 -6.35 -9.28 4.82
CA THR A 154 -6.24 -9.10 3.35
C THR A 154 -6.18 -10.41 2.57
N THR A 155 -6.18 -11.55 3.28
CA THR A 155 -6.18 -12.91 2.71
C THR A 155 -7.38 -13.70 3.22
N GLU A 156 -7.88 -14.66 2.45
CA GLU A 156 -8.99 -15.52 2.90
C GLU A 156 -8.58 -16.37 4.12
N THR A 157 -7.32 -16.79 4.19
CA THR A 157 -6.77 -17.54 5.32
C THR A 157 -6.85 -16.73 6.61
N ASP A 158 -6.45 -15.46 6.60
CA ASP A 158 -6.51 -14.60 7.79
C ASP A 158 -7.96 -14.33 8.20
N GLN A 159 -8.83 -14.13 7.22
CA GLN A 159 -10.26 -13.90 7.44
C GLN A 159 -10.88 -15.13 8.11
N GLN A 160 -10.65 -16.32 7.56
CA GLN A 160 -11.16 -17.57 8.12
C GLN A 160 -10.58 -17.89 9.49
N SER A 161 -9.29 -17.59 9.71
CA SER A 161 -8.63 -17.74 11.00
C SER A 161 -9.29 -16.86 12.07
N CYS A 162 -9.55 -15.59 11.75
CA CYS A 162 -10.25 -14.68 12.66
C CYS A 162 -11.71 -15.11 12.92
N LEU A 163 -12.44 -15.53 11.88
CA LEU A 163 -13.83 -16.02 12.03
C LEU A 163 -13.93 -17.26 12.93
N ASN A 164 -12.87 -18.07 13.00
CA ASN A 164 -12.81 -19.27 13.84
C ASN A 164 -12.24 -18.98 15.25
N ASP A 165 -11.90 -17.73 15.56
CA ASP A 165 -11.35 -17.31 16.84
C ASP A 165 -12.36 -16.45 17.59
N ALA A 166 -12.87 -16.95 18.72
CA ALA A 166 -13.85 -16.25 19.55
C ALA A 166 -13.35 -14.90 20.09
N ASN A 167 -12.03 -14.69 20.11
CA ASN A 167 -11.41 -13.45 20.56
C ASN A 167 -11.07 -12.51 19.39
N CYS A 168 -11.54 -12.79 18.18
CA CYS A 168 -11.29 -11.99 16.98
C CYS A 168 -12.61 -11.53 16.35
N LEU A 169 -12.67 -10.25 15.97
CA LEU A 169 -13.80 -9.67 15.25
C LEU A 169 -13.32 -9.07 13.94
N LEU A 170 -14.04 -9.37 12.86
CA LEU A 170 -13.88 -8.71 11.56
C LEU A 170 -14.97 -7.65 11.35
N CYS A 171 -14.63 -6.60 10.63
CA CYS A 171 -15.57 -5.59 10.17
C CYS A 171 -15.11 -4.98 8.84
N SER A 172 -16.07 -4.51 8.05
CA SER A 172 -15.82 -3.89 6.74
C SER A 172 -15.54 -2.39 6.89
N PRO A 173 -14.32 -1.90 6.56
CA PRO A 173 -14.04 -0.46 6.54
C PRO A 173 -14.73 0.27 5.38
N GLY A 174 -15.27 -0.48 4.40
CA GLY A 174 -16.06 0.08 3.31
C GLY A 174 -17.39 0.68 3.76
N ASP A 175 -17.93 0.17 4.87
CA ASP A 175 -19.22 0.55 5.44
C ASP A 175 -19.07 1.50 6.63
N ILE A 176 -18.15 1.19 7.54
CA ILE A 176 -17.90 1.97 8.76
C ILE A 176 -16.41 2.28 8.86
N ARG A 177 -16.06 3.58 8.83
CA ARG A 177 -14.68 4.01 9.07
C ARG A 177 -14.25 3.62 10.48
N ASN A 178 -12.99 3.18 10.61
CA ASN A 178 -12.41 2.77 11.90
C ASN A 178 -13.30 1.74 12.63
N CYS A 179 -14.00 0.87 11.89
CA CYS A 179 -14.92 -0.12 12.47
C CYS A 179 -14.23 -1.02 13.51
N ASN A 180 -12.92 -1.23 13.34
CA ASN A 180 -12.11 -1.98 14.28
C ASN A 180 -11.60 -1.12 15.44
N ALA A 181 -12.26 -0.01 15.80
CA ALA A 181 -12.08 0.66 17.09
C ALA A 181 -12.92 0.01 18.21
N ALA A 182 -13.84 -0.91 17.86
CA ALA A 182 -14.71 -1.60 18.81
C ALA A 182 -13.92 -2.34 19.90
N ASN A 183 -14.41 -2.32 21.14
CA ASN A 183 -13.78 -3.02 22.24
C ASN A 183 -14.20 -4.49 22.24
N ILE A 184 -13.22 -5.40 22.27
CA ILE A 184 -13.44 -6.81 22.55
C ILE A 184 -13.33 -6.98 24.06
N VAL A 185 -14.39 -7.46 24.71
CA VAL A 185 -14.33 -7.88 26.11
C VAL A 185 -14.05 -9.38 26.11
N GLU A 186 -12.92 -9.80 26.67
CA GLU A 186 -12.68 -11.22 26.93
C GLU A 186 -13.76 -11.70 27.91
N SER A 187 -14.56 -12.67 27.48
CA SER A 187 -15.62 -13.31 28.29
C SER A 187 -16.94 -12.55 28.41
N SER A 188 -17.82 -12.76 27.43
CA SER A 188 -19.24 -13.07 27.67
C SER A 188 -19.84 -13.54 26.34
N ASN A 189 -20.93 -14.29 26.38
CA ASN A 189 -21.66 -14.90 25.24
C ASN A 189 -22.22 -13.88 24.19
N VAL A 190 -21.45 -12.85 23.84
CA VAL A 190 -21.73 -11.79 22.85
C VAL A 190 -21.07 -12.13 21.50
N GLY A 191 -20.44 -13.30 21.35
CA GLY A 191 -19.86 -13.80 20.11
C GLY A 191 -20.83 -13.96 18.93
N ASN A 192 -22.13 -13.69 19.13
CA ASN A 192 -23.16 -13.77 18.10
C ASN A 192 -23.87 -12.43 17.80
N ARG A 193 -23.47 -11.30 18.39
CA ARG A 193 -24.15 -10.00 18.14
C ARG A 193 -23.45 -9.06 17.17
N PHE A 194 -22.17 -9.26 16.86
CA PHE A 194 -21.48 -8.47 15.82
C PHE A 194 -21.42 -9.15 14.44
N ILE A 195 -21.86 -10.41 14.31
CA ILE A 195 -22.04 -11.12 13.02
C ILE A 195 -23.45 -10.87 12.46
N ARG A 196 -23.92 -9.62 12.39
CA ARG A 196 -25.25 -9.33 11.78
C ARG A 196 -25.37 -8.05 10.96
N PHE A 197 -24.26 -7.44 10.56
CA PHE A 197 -24.31 -6.29 9.63
C PHE A 197 -23.87 -6.59 8.20
N LEU A 198 -23.66 -7.85 7.83
CA LEU A 198 -23.37 -8.23 6.44
C LEU A 198 -24.15 -9.49 6.04
N ARG A 199 -25.48 -9.35 5.92
CA ARG A 199 -26.27 -10.07 4.93
C ARG A 199 -26.83 -9.06 3.95
#